data_AF-A0A7C9AL93-F1
#
_entry.id   AF-A0A7C9AL93-F1
#
_cell.length_a   1.000
_cell.length_b   1.000
_cell.length_c   1.000
_cell.angle_alpha   90.00
_cell.angle_beta   90.00
_cell.angle_gamma   90.00
#
_symmetry.space_group_name_H-M   'P 1'
#
loop_
_entity.id
_entity.type
_entity.pdbx_description
1 polymer ?
#
loop_
_entity_poly.entity_id
_entity_poly.type
_entity_poly.pdbx_seq_one_letter_code
_entity_poly.pdbx_strand_id
1 'polypeptide(L)'
;GVLTVAGLLKLGKEEVLKLAHELCEELQALGKPGDAAKIALEYCRDVNAAISLLISAREWEEALRIAFVHRRDDLIEEVKNASVECAVALVNEYEEGLEKIGKYLARYLAVRQRRLLLAAKLRSEEHSFNDIDDDTVSETSSNLSGMSAYTTGSRKSSVASFSSSALSKARGARRQRNRGKIRAGSPDEEMALIEHLKGMAMTSGAMRELKFLLSALLLLGMEETAWKLQHIGETFQLSQIAAVKLANDAMSTEIIDDSTYALDRYLKKVKHEEYDSSEASSWRSKILFSPGHLETWLARYQCLQCSNQAAEVCVRSNWM
;
A
#
# COMPACT_ATOMS: atom_id res chain seq x y z
N GLY A 1 1.35 7.98 33.35
CA GLY A 1 0.29 7.09 32.84
C GLY A 1 -0.58 6.60 33.97
N VAL A 2 -1.68 5.91 33.67
CA VAL A 2 -2.66 5.41 34.67
C VAL A 2 -1.97 4.58 35.77
N LEU A 3 -1.03 3.71 35.41
CA LEU A 3 -0.23 2.92 36.35
C LEU A 3 0.74 3.75 37.21
N THR A 4 1.17 4.94 36.75
CA THR A 4 1.96 5.88 37.56
C THR A 4 1.10 6.49 38.67
N VAL A 5 -0.16 6.84 38.36
CA VAL A 5 -1.12 7.38 39.34
C VAL A 5 -1.48 6.30 40.37
N ALA A 6 -1.64 5.04 39.95
CA ALA A 6 -1.80 3.92 40.86
C ALA A 6 -0.66 3.80 41.88
N GLY A 7 0.59 4.02 41.44
CA GLY A 7 1.76 4.08 42.33
C GLY A 7 1.71 5.26 43.32
N LEU A 8 1.26 6.44 42.88
CA LEU A 8 1.08 7.61 43.76
C LEU A 8 -0.02 7.38 44.81
N LEU A 9 -1.10 6.70 44.43
CA LEU A 9 -2.21 6.33 45.31
C LEU A 9 -1.87 5.14 46.22
N LYS A 10 -0.68 4.55 46.08
CA LYS A 10 -0.21 3.38 46.83
C LYS A 10 -1.20 2.21 46.78
N LEU A 11 -1.78 1.97 45.60
CA LEU A 11 -2.68 0.84 45.40
C LEU A 11 -1.98 -0.49 45.73
N GLY A 12 -2.75 -1.45 46.23
CA GLY A 12 -2.27 -2.79 46.53
C GLY A 12 -1.83 -3.53 45.26
N LYS A 13 -0.96 -4.54 45.39
CA LYS A 13 -0.47 -5.33 44.24
C LYS A 13 -1.62 -5.92 43.42
N GLU A 14 -2.65 -6.45 44.08
CA GLU A 14 -3.84 -7.01 43.42
C GLU A 14 -4.66 -5.96 42.66
N GLU A 15 -4.75 -4.73 43.19
CA GLU A 15 -5.46 -3.63 42.54
C GLU A 15 -4.70 -3.14 41.32
N VAL A 16 -3.36 -3.03 41.43
CA VAL A 16 -2.49 -2.70 40.29
C VAL A 16 -2.56 -3.78 39.21
N LEU A 17 -2.60 -5.06 39.60
CA LEU A 17 -2.76 -6.15 38.64
C LEU A 17 -4.11 -6.09 37.92
N LYS A 18 -5.22 -5.88 38.63
CA LYS A 18 -6.55 -5.72 38.00
C LYS A 18 -6.57 -4.56 37.01
N LEU A 19 -6.06 -3.41 37.44
CA LEU A 19 -5.95 -2.22 36.60
C LEU A 19 -5.06 -2.46 35.37
N ALA A 20 -3.99 -3.23 35.50
CA ALA A 20 -3.12 -3.59 34.38
C ALA A 20 -3.85 -4.48 33.36
N HIS A 21 -4.67 -5.44 33.81
CA HIS A 21 -5.48 -6.27 32.92
C HIS A 21 -6.54 -5.43 32.18
N GLU A 22 -7.28 -4.57 32.90
CA GLU A 22 -8.25 -3.65 32.28
C GLU A 22 -7.60 -2.76 31.23
N LEU A 23 -6.42 -2.20 31.54
CA LEU A 23 -5.69 -1.35 30.60
C LEU A 23 -5.15 -2.12 29.38
N CYS A 24 -4.76 -3.39 29.55
CA CYS A 24 -4.41 -4.27 28.43
C CYS A 24 -5.59 -4.48 27.48
N GLU A 25 -6.80 -4.69 28.00
CA GLU A 25 -8.02 -4.86 27.19
C GLU A 25 -8.38 -3.56 26.45
N GLU A 26 -8.30 -2.41 27.14
CA GLU A 26 -8.56 -1.10 26.53
C GLU A 26 -7.57 -0.78 25.40
N LEU A 27 -6.28 -1.04 25.60
CA LEU A 27 -5.26 -0.79 24.57
C LEU A 27 -5.44 -1.69 23.35
N GLN A 28 -5.86 -2.94 23.53
CA GLN A 28 -6.23 -3.81 22.43
C GLN A 28 -7.44 -3.28 21.67
N ALA A 29 -8.49 -2.84 22.38
CA ALA A 29 -9.68 -2.23 21.76
C ALA A 29 -9.35 -0.95 20.98
N LEU A 30 -8.31 -0.22 21.38
CA LEU A 30 -7.79 0.96 20.68
C LEU A 30 -6.85 0.63 19.50
N GLY A 31 -6.62 -0.66 19.21
CA GLY A 31 -5.70 -1.08 18.14
C GLY A 31 -4.22 -0.86 18.47
N LYS A 32 -3.86 -0.88 19.76
CA LYS A 32 -2.48 -0.75 20.25
C LYS A 32 -1.99 -2.00 20.99
N PRO A 33 -2.00 -3.19 20.35
CA PRO A 33 -1.59 -4.43 21.02
C PRO A 33 -0.12 -4.42 21.46
N GLY A 34 0.78 -3.69 20.78
CA GLY A 34 2.18 -3.58 21.18
C GLY A 34 2.39 -2.86 22.52
N ASP A 35 1.54 -1.86 22.82
CA ASP A 35 1.58 -1.18 24.13
C ASP A 35 0.93 -2.06 25.22
N ALA A 36 -0.13 -2.80 24.87
CA ALA A 36 -0.73 -3.79 25.78
C ALA A 36 0.28 -4.89 26.15
N ALA A 37 1.08 -5.35 25.20
CA ALA A 37 2.11 -6.37 25.44
C ALA A 37 3.14 -5.93 26.49
N LYS A 38 3.56 -4.66 26.47
CA LYS A 38 4.48 -4.10 27.47
C LYS A 38 3.88 -4.17 28.87
N ILE A 39 2.60 -3.84 29.01
CA ILE A 39 1.90 -3.91 30.30
C ILE A 39 1.77 -5.37 30.76
N ALA A 40 1.39 -6.28 29.86
CA ALA A 40 1.30 -7.71 30.15
C ALA A 40 2.64 -8.27 30.66
N LEU A 41 3.76 -7.88 30.03
CA LEU A 41 5.09 -8.32 30.41
C LEU A 41 5.58 -7.70 31.73
N GLU A 42 5.45 -6.38 31.88
CA GLU A 42 6.04 -5.63 33.00
C GLU A 42 5.23 -5.75 34.29
N TYR A 43 3.90 -5.66 34.19
CA TYR A 43 3.00 -5.61 35.33
C TYR A 43 2.34 -6.95 35.61
N CYS A 44 1.81 -7.63 34.57
CA CYS A 44 1.13 -8.92 34.76
C CYS A 44 2.09 -10.12 34.83
N ARG A 45 3.35 -9.95 34.39
CA ARG A 45 4.35 -11.03 34.27
C ARG A 45 3.86 -12.19 33.38
N ASP A 46 2.93 -11.93 32.48
CA ASP A 46 2.39 -12.91 31.56
C ASP A 46 3.14 -12.84 30.23
N VAL A 47 4.12 -13.72 30.10
CA VAL A 47 4.98 -13.82 28.91
C VAL A 47 4.20 -14.38 27.71
N ASN A 48 3.24 -15.29 27.95
CA ASN A 48 2.43 -15.87 26.87
C ASN A 48 1.59 -14.77 26.23
N ALA A 49 0.81 -14.07 27.06
CA ALA A 49 -0.05 -12.99 26.58
C ALA A 49 0.78 -11.89 25.90
N ALA A 50 1.94 -11.52 26.47
CA ALA A 50 2.81 -10.52 25.87
C ALA A 50 3.28 -10.94 24.46
N ILE A 51 3.70 -12.19 24.25
CA ILE A 51 4.15 -12.66 22.94
C ILE A 51 3.00 -12.72 21.94
N SER A 52 1.85 -13.27 22.30
CA SER A 52 0.69 -13.31 21.41
C SER A 52 0.25 -11.88 21.01
N LEU A 53 0.34 -10.91 21.93
CA LEU A 53 0.07 -9.50 21.63
C LEU A 53 1.11 -8.88 20.70
N LEU A 54 2.41 -9.17 20.87
CA LEU A 54 3.47 -8.68 19.98
C LEU A 54 3.36 -9.25 18.57
N ILE A 55 3.01 -10.54 18.45
CA ILE A 55 2.69 -11.17 17.17
C ILE A 55 1.54 -10.42 16.50
N SER A 56 0.45 -10.16 17.24
CA SER A 56 -0.70 -9.40 16.71
C SER A 56 -0.33 -7.96 16.30
N ALA A 57 0.64 -7.37 16.98
CA ALA A 57 1.19 -6.04 16.68
C ALA A 57 2.22 -6.03 15.55
N ARG A 58 2.62 -7.20 15.03
CA ARG A 58 3.71 -7.38 14.05
C ARG A 58 5.07 -6.87 14.54
N GLU A 59 5.29 -6.91 15.84
CA GLU A 59 6.54 -6.51 16.51
C GLU A 59 7.48 -7.73 16.64
N TRP A 60 7.89 -8.28 15.48
CA TRP A 60 8.58 -9.58 15.38
C TRP A 60 9.90 -9.65 16.14
N GLU A 61 10.72 -8.60 16.05
CA GLU A 61 12.03 -8.55 16.73
C GLU A 61 11.86 -8.56 18.26
N GLU A 62 10.87 -7.84 18.78
CA GLU A 62 10.61 -7.77 20.22
C GLU A 62 9.98 -9.05 20.74
N ALA A 63 9.08 -9.67 19.98
CA ALA A 63 8.52 -10.98 20.30
C ALA A 63 9.64 -12.03 20.44
N LEU A 64 10.56 -12.08 19.47
CA LEU A 64 11.71 -12.99 19.53
C LEU A 64 12.65 -12.66 20.69
N ARG A 65 12.95 -11.38 20.93
CA ARG A 65 13.80 -10.97 22.05
C ARG A 65 13.23 -11.48 23.38
N ILE A 66 11.93 -11.31 23.61
CA ILE A 66 11.27 -11.77 24.83
C ILE A 66 11.28 -13.30 24.92
N ALA A 67 10.94 -14.01 23.84
CA ALA A 67 10.96 -15.47 23.79
C ALA A 67 12.35 -16.04 24.18
N PHE A 68 13.42 -15.48 23.61
CA PHE A 68 14.80 -15.87 23.92
C PHE A 68 15.22 -15.51 25.34
N VAL A 69 14.88 -14.32 25.84
CA VAL A 69 15.20 -13.88 27.22
C VAL A 69 14.57 -14.82 28.25
N HIS A 70 13.34 -15.26 28.00
CA HIS A 70 12.65 -16.21 28.87
C HIS A 70 13.01 -17.68 28.63
N ARG A 71 13.83 -17.98 27.61
CA ARG A 71 14.32 -19.32 27.26
C ARG A 71 13.18 -20.34 27.08
N ARG A 72 12.12 -19.89 26.39
CA ARG A 72 10.93 -20.69 26.12
C ARG A 72 10.87 -21.08 24.65
N ASP A 73 11.32 -22.29 24.35
CA ASP A 73 11.38 -22.83 22.99
C ASP A 73 9.99 -22.96 22.36
N ASP A 74 8.97 -23.24 23.16
CA ASP A 74 7.57 -23.28 22.74
C ASP A 74 7.08 -21.93 22.21
N LEU A 75 7.49 -20.83 22.84
CA LEU A 75 7.15 -19.48 22.39
C LEU A 75 7.98 -19.04 21.19
N ILE A 76 9.23 -19.50 21.07
CA ILE A 76 10.04 -19.27 19.88
C ILE A 76 9.38 -19.96 18.66
N GLU A 77 8.88 -21.18 18.86
CA GLU A 77 8.14 -21.92 17.84
C GLU A 77 6.81 -21.23 17.47
N GLU A 78 6.07 -20.69 18.44
CA GLU A 78 4.87 -19.88 18.20
C GLU A 78 5.17 -18.66 17.31
N VAL A 79 6.20 -17.88 17.66
CA VAL A 79 6.61 -16.71 16.86
C VAL A 79 7.07 -17.13 15.46
N LYS A 80 7.76 -18.27 15.35
CA LYS A 80 8.20 -18.81 14.05
C LYS A 80 7.02 -19.15 13.16
N ASN A 81 6.05 -19.91 13.68
CA ASN A 81 4.87 -20.31 12.92
C ASN A 81 4.07 -19.07 12.47
N ALA A 82 3.84 -18.13 13.37
CA ALA A 82 3.14 -16.89 13.06
C ALA A 82 3.88 -16.02 12.02
N SER A 83 5.22 -15.96 12.08
CA SER A 83 6.04 -15.24 11.11
C SER A 83 5.92 -15.85 9.71
N VAL A 84 5.95 -17.19 9.62
CA VAL A 84 5.81 -17.91 8.35
C VAL A 84 4.42 -17.72 7.76
N GLU A 85 3.36 -17.83 8.58
CA GLU A 85 1.99 -17.59 8.15
C GLU A 85 1.80 -16.16 7.63
N CYS A 86 2.33 -15.16 8.34
CA CYS A 86 2.31 -13.77 7.90
C CYS A 86 3.05 -13.57 6.58
N ALA A 87 4.21 -14.21 6.41
CA ALA A 87 4.98 -14.15 5.18
C ALA A 87 4.22 -14.73 3.99
N VAL A 88 3.56 -15.89 4.17
CA VAL A 88 2.72 -16.50 3.13
C VAL A 88 1.54 -15.59 2.76
N ALA A 89 0.87 -14.99 3.75
CA ALA A 89 -0.21 -14.06 3.50
C ALA A 89 0.25 -12.83 2.70
N LEU A 90 1.40 -12.25 3.04
CA LEU A 90 1.98 -11.11 2.31
C LEU A 90 2.41 -11.49 0.89
N VAL A 91 2.97 -12.69 0.68
CA VAL A 91 3.30 -13.19 -0.66
C VAL A 91 2.05 -13.20 -1.54
N ASN A 92 0.95 -13.76 -1.05
CA ASN A 92 -0.31 -13.81 -1.79
C ASN A 92 -0.87 -12.40 -2.05
N GLU A 93 -0.80 -11.50 -1.05
CA GLU A 93 -1.23 -10.10 -1.20
C GLU A 93 -0.44 -9.37 -2.31
N TYR A 94 0.88 -9.56 -2.37
CA TYR A 94 1.71 -8.96 -3.40
C TYR A 94 1.48 -9.59 -4.79
N GLU A 95 1.25 -10.90 -4.88
CA GLU A 95 0.85 -11.58 -6.13
C GLU A 95 -0.47 -11.01 -6.67
N GLU A 96 -1.50 -10.89 -5.82
CA GLU A 96 -2.77 -10.24 -6.20
C GLU A 96 -2.58 -8.77 -6.56
N GLY A 97 -1.70 -8.07 -5.83
CA GLY A 97 -1.33 -6.68 -6.08
C GLY A 97 -0.74 -6.50 -7.47
N LEU A 98 0.16 -7.39 -7.90
CA LEU A 98 0.74 -7.41 -9.24
C LEU A 98 -0.33 -7.59 -10.32
N GLU A 99 -1.27 -8.53 -10.13
CA GLU A 99 -2.38 -8.68 -11.07
C GLU A 99 -3.23 -7.41 -11.18
N LYS A 100 -3.53 -6.77 -10.03
CA LYS A 100 -4.30 -5.53 -9.98
C LYS A 100 -3.57 -4.40 -10.71
N ILE A 101 -2.26 -4.24 -10.49
CA ILE A 101 -1.42 -3.25 -11.21
C ILE A 101 -1.54 -3.47 -12.72
N GLY A 102 -1.37 -4.72 -13.18
CA GLY A 102 -1.49 -5.07 -14.59
C GLY A 102 -2.85 -4.73 -15.18
N LYS A 103 -3.94 -5.10 -14.48
CA LYS A 103 -5.33 -4.82 -14.90
C LYS A 103 -5.60 -3.31 -15.02
N TYR A 104 -5.19 -2.51 -14.03
CA TYR A 104 -5.40 -1.06 -14.04
C TYR A 104 -4.54 -0.35 -15.09
N LEU A 105 -3.29 -0.77 -15.28
CA LEU A 105 -2.42 -0.23 -16.31
C LEU A 105 -2.95 -0.53 -17.72
N ALA A 106 -3.37 -1.78 -17.98
CA ALA A 106 -3.97 -2.16 -19.25
C ALA A 106 -5.24 -1.36 -19.54
N ARG A 107 -6.09 -1.16 -18.51
CA ARG A 107 -7.28 -0.32 -18.63
C ARG A 107 -6.92 1.13 -18.96
N TYR A 108 -5.92 1.69 -18.30
CA TYR A 108 -5.45 3.05 -18.55
C TYR A 108 -5.00 3.22 -20.01
N LEU A 109 -4.16 2.31 -20.51
CA LEU A 109 -3.66 2.34 -21.88
C LEU A 109 -4.80 2.24 -22.90
N ALA A 110 -5.78 1.35 -22.67
CA ALA A 110 -6.92 1.19 -23.55
C ALA A 110 -7.82 2.45 -23.61
N VAL A 111 -8.09 3.07 -22.45
CA VAL A 111 -8.87 4.32 -22.37
C VAL A 111 -8.15 5.44 -23.11
N ARG A 112 -6.84 5.58 -22.89
CA ARG A 112 -6.00 6.56 -23.57
C ARG A 112 -6.00 6.37 -25.08
N GLN A 113 -5.73 5.15 -25.55
CA GLN A 113 -5.71 4.84 -26.98
C GLN A 113 -7.05 5.18 -27.64
N ARG A 114 -8.16 4.84 -26.99
CA ARG A 114 -9.51 5.21 -27.47
C ARG A 114 -9.70 6.72 -27.56
N ARG A 115 -9.25 7.50 -26.57
CA ARG A 115 -9.34 8.96 -26.59
C ARG A 115 -8.54 9.56 -27.73
N LEU A 116 -7.29 9.12 -27.92
CA LEU A 116 -6.41 9.63 -28.98
C LEU A 116 -6.94 9.29 -30.38
N LEU A 117 -7.43 8.07 -30.59
CA LEU A 117 -8.07 7.66 -31.86
C LEU A 117 -9.33 8.47 -32.14
N LEU A 118 -10.18 8.72 -31.13
CA LEU A 118 -11.37 9.55 -31.30
C LEU A 118 -10.99 11.00 -31.65
N ALA A 119 -9.99 11.57 -30.99
CA ALA A 119 -9.50 12.91 -31.27
C ALA A 119 -8.88 13.04 -32.68
N ALA A 120 -8.22 12.00 -33.17
CA ALA A 120 -7.70 11.97 -34.54
C ALA A 120 -8.83 11.92 -35.58
N LYS A 121 -9.85 11.08 -35.37
CA LYS A 121 -11.03 10.99 -36.25
C LYS A 121 -11.80 12.30 -36.35
N LEU A 122 -12.05 12.95 -35.20
CA LEU A 122 -12.73 14.26 -35.18
C LEU A 122 -11.93 15.32 -35.95
N ARG A 123 -10.60 15.35 -35.81
CA ARG A 123 -9.73 16.26 -36.57
C ARG A 123 -9.80 15.99 -38.07
N SER A 124 -9.85 14.73 -38.52
CA SER A 124 -9.99 14.42 -39.94
C SER A 124 -11.37 14.76 -40.51
N GLU A 125 -12.44 14.57 -39.74
CA GLU A 125 -13.80 14.93 -40.16
C GLU A 125 -13.97 16.45 -40.26
N GLU A 126 -13.44 17.22 -39.31
CA GLU A 126 -13.42 18.69 -39.36
C GLU A 126 -12.61 19.22 -40.56
N HIS A 127 -11.48 18.58 -40.88
CA HIS A 127 -10.70 18.94 -42.07
C HIS A 127 -11.44 18.61 -43.37
N SER A 128 -12.20 17.51 -43.41
CA SER A 128 -13.03 17.15 -44.57
C SER A 128 -14.23 18.06 -44.79
N PHE A 129 -14.76 18.69 -43.74
CA PHE A 129 -15.85 19.68 -43.84
C PHE A 129 -15.32 21.04 -44.31
N ASN A 130 -14.09 21.40 -43.93
CA ASN A 130 -13.43 22.64 -44.35
C ASN A 130 -12.79 22.57 -45.76
N ASP A 131 -12.64 21.37 -46.33
CA ASP A 131 -12.13 21.13 -47.70
C ASP A 131 -13.27 20.97 -48.74
N ILE A 132 -14.53 21.14 -48.32
CA ILE A 132 -15.66 21.33 -49.22
C ILE A 132 -15.76 22.84 -49.49
N ASP A 133 -15.23 23.22 -50.64
CA ASP A 133 -15.21 24.55 -51.23
C ASP A 133 -16.37 25.46 -50.79
N ASP A 134 -15.98 26.61 -50.24
CA ASP A 134 -16.77 27.81 -49.99
C ASP A 134 -17.17 28.47 -51.34
N ASP A 135 -17.81 27.70 -52.22
CA ASP A 135 -18.20 28.16 -53.57
C ASP A 135 -19.51 27.54 -54.08
N THR A 136 -20.41 27.13 -53.18
CA THR A 136 -21.82 26.93 -53.54
C THR A 136 -22.76 27.54 -52.50
N VAL A 137 -23.02 28.83 -52.68
CA VAL A 137 -24.14 29.55 -52.08
C VAL A 137 -25.43 28.76 -52.34
N SER A 138 -26.17 28.42 -51.28
CA SER A 138 -27.63 28.60 -51.13
C SER A 138 -28.31 27.43 -50.41
N GLU A 139 -28.89 27.76 -49.26
CA GLU A 139 -30.26 27.42 -48.88
C GLU A 139 -30.76 26.02 -49.24
N THR A 140 -30.64 25.05 -48.31
CA THR A 140 -31.80 24.20 -48.04
C THR A 140 -31.85 23.78 -46.57
N SER A 141 -32.98 24.18 -45.99
CA SER A 141 -33.51 23.91 -44.67
C SER A 141 -33.51 22.43 -44.24
N SER A 142 -33.26 22.24 -42.95
CA SER A 142 -34.08 21.45 -42.03
C SER A 142 -34.32 19.97 -42.35
N ASN A 143 -33.71 19.08 -41.55
CA ASN A 143 -34.36 17.87 -41.04
C ASN A 143 -33.61 17.32 -39.82
N LEU A 144 -33.75 18.02 -38.69
CA LEU A 144 -33.55 17.43 -37.36
C LEU A 144 -34.66 17.94 -36.44
N SER A 145 -35.77 17.22 -36.40
CA SER A 145 -36.76 17.28 -35.30
C SER A 145 -37.74 16.12 -35.44
N GLY A 146 -37.30 14.93 -35.01
CA GLY A 146 -38.17 13.81 -34.71
C GLY A 146 -38.46 13.74 -33.22
N MET A 147 -39.18 14.72 -32.66
CA MET A 147 -39.81 14.63 -31.34
C MET A 147 -40.78 15.81 -31.13
N SER A 148 -42.09 15.48 -31.12
CA SER A 148 -43.17 16.04 -30.26
C SER A 148 -44.51 16.27 -30.98
N ALA A 149 -45.53 15.52 -30.57
CA ALA A 149 -46.96 15.85 -30.68
C ALA A 149 -47.64 15.03 -29.57
N TYR A 150 -48.35 15.53 -28.56
CA TYR A 150 -49.27 16.67 -28.38
C TYR A 150 -49.14 17.07 -26.89
N THR A 151 -49.18 18.33 -26.45
CA THR A 151 -50.42 19.04 -26.08
C THR A 151 -50.19 20.56 -26.06
N THR A 152 -51.25 21.29 -26.40
CA THR A 152 -51.38 22.74 -26.43
C THR A 152 -51.88 23.28 -25.10
N GLY A 153 -51.32 24.40 -24.60
CA GLY A 153 -51.77 24.99 -23.34
C GLY A 153 -51.15 26.34 -22.95
N SER A 154 -51.63 27.41 -23.59
CA SER A 154 -51.88 28.76 -23.07
C SER A 154 -50.89 29.48 -22.12
N ARG A 155 -50.36 30.61 -22.61
CA ARG A 155 -50.22 31.94 -21.96
C ARG A 155 -49.57 32.02 -20.56
N LYS A 156 -48.38 32.65 -20.49
CA LYS A 156 -48.16 34.02 -19.97
C LYS A 156 -46.67 34.34 -19.88
N SER A 157 -46.38 35.62 -20.14
CA SER A 157 -45.12 36.33 -20.02
C SER A 157 -44.37 36.11 -18.70
N SER A 158 -43.05 35.92 -18.79
CA SER A 158 -42.10 36.55 -17.86
C SER A 158 -40.67 36.40 -18.39
N VAL A 159 -40.10 37.55 -18.76
CA VAL A 159 -38.66 37.76 -18.92
C VAL A 159 -37.96 37.31 -17.64
N ALA A 160 -37.10 36.31 -17.74
CA ALA A 160 -36.12 35.97 -16.70
C ALA A 160 -34.87 35.39 -17.36
N SER A 161 -33.94 36.27 -17.71
CA SER A 161 -32.55 35.95 -18.00
C SER A 161 -31.88 35.51 -16.69
N PHE A 162 -32.00 34.23 -16.32
CA PHE A 162 -31.39 33.71 -15.09
C PHE A 162 -30.08 32.97 -15.41
N SER A 163 -28.99 33.67 -15.12
CA SER A 163 -27.63 33.19 -14.82
C SER A 163 -27.36 31.68 -14.91
N SER A 164 -26.67 31.26 -15.99
CA SER A 164 -26.13 29.90 -16.19
C SER A 164 -24.83 29.61 -15.41
N SER A 165 -24.35 30.53 -14.57
CA SER A 165 -23.05 30.43 -13.88
C SER A 165 -23.08 29.72 -12.52
N ALA A 166 -24.23 29.68 -11.84
CA ALA A 166 -24.35 29.03 -10.52
C ALA A 166 -24.53 27.49 -10.65
N LEU A 167 -25.28 27.03 -11.66
CA LEU A 167 -25.50 25.61 -11.95
C LEU A 167 -24.22 24.90 -12.45
N SER A 168 -23.35 25.63 -13.17
CA SER A 168 -22.04 25.12 -13.60
C SER A 168 -21.05 25.02 -12.43
N LYS A 169 -21.05 25.99 -11.49
CA LYS A 169 -20.27 25.90 -10.23
C LYS A 169 -20.72 24.75 -9.33
N ALA A 170 -22.02 24.50 -9.20
CA ALA A 170 -22.54 23.38 -8.40
C ALA A 170 -22.19 22.00 -9.01
N ARG A 171 -22.24 21.87 -10.35
CA ARG A 171 -21.74 20.67 -11.06
C ARG A 171 -20.22 20.52 -10.94
N GLY A 172 -19.48 21.62 -11.01
CA GLY A 172 -18.03 21.66 -10.75
C GLY A 172 -17.68 21.17 -9.35
N ALA A 173 -18.34 21.68 -8.31
CA ALA A 173 -18.14 21.26 -6.92
C ALA A 173 -18.50 19.78 -6.68
N ARG A 174 -19.57 19.27 -7.32
CA ARG A 174 -19.93 17.84 -7.26
C ARG A 174 -18.98 16.93 -8.04
N ARG A 175 -18.33 17.44 -9.11
CA ARG A 175 -17.23 16.76 -9.82
C ARG A 175 -15.96 16.74 -8.96
N GLN A 176 -15.62 17.84 -8.29
CA GLN A 176 -14.48 17.90 -7.36
C GLN A 176 -14.64 16.93 -6.18
N ARG A 177 -15.84 16.80 -5.61
CA ARG A 177 -16.13 15.88 -4.49
C ARG A 177 -16.09 14.38 -4.87
N ASN A 178 -16.09 14.05 -6.16
CA ASN A 178 -16.02 12.67 -6.67
C ASN A 178 -14.67 12.33 -7.33
N ARG A 179 -13.66 13.20 -7.22
CA ARG A 179 -12.31 12.92 -7.72
C ARG A 179 -11.75 11.67 -7.03
N GLY A 180 -11.29 10.71 -7.82
CA GLY A 180 -10.68 9.46 -7.34
C GLY A 180 -11.56 8.21 -7.43
N LYS A 181 -12.87 8.33 -7.70
CA LYS A 181 -13.68 7.14 -8.03
C LYS A 181 -13.53 6.80 -9.50
N ILE A 182 -12.96 5.62 -9.80
CA ILE A 182 -12.89 5.10 -11.17
C ILE A 182 -14.33 4.85 -11.65
N ARG A 183 -14.76 5.63 -12.64
CA ARG A 183 -16.04 5.44 -13.33
C ARG A 183 -15.73 5.16 -14.78
N ALA A 184 -15.99 3.93 -15.21
CA ALA A 184 -15.79 3.51 -16.59
C ALA A 184 -16.57 4.44 -17.55
N GLY A 185 -15.88 4.97 -18.55
CA GLY A 185 -16.43 5.90 -19.54
C GLY A 185 -16.55 7.35 -19.08
N SER A 186 -16.05 7.70 -17.88
CA SER A 186 -16.05 9.09 -17.43
C SER A 186 -14.87 9.89 -18.02
N PRO A 187 -15.00 11.21 -18.23
CA PRO A 187 -13.91 12.04 -18.75
C PRO A 187 -12.64 12.02 -17.89
N ASP A 188 -12.81 11.79 -16.58
CA ASP A 188 -11.72 11.80 -15.59
C ASP A 188 -11.18 10.37 -15.32
N GLU A 189 -11.58 9.36 -16.11
CA GLU A 189 -11.19 7.96 -15.89
C GLU A 189 -9.68 7.76 -15.95
N GLU A 190 -8.98 8.35 -16.92
CA GLU A 190 -7.52 8.26 -17.06
C GLU A 190 -6.81 8.73 -15.77
N MET A 191 -7.23 9.89 -15.24
CA MET A 191 -6.66 10.46 -14.02
C MET A 191 -6.98 9.62 -12.78
N ALA A 192 -8.20 9.08 -12.69
CA ALA A 192 -8.60 8.23 -11.58
C ALA A 192 -7.81 6.91 -11.55
N LEU A 193 -7.48 6.33 -12.71
CA LEU A 193 -6.66 5.13 -12.82
C LEU A 193 -5.22 5.37 -12.36
N ILE A 194 -4.62 6.50 -12.74
CA ILE A 194 -3.27 6.88 -12.28
C ILE A 194 -3.24 7.10 -10.77
N GLU A 195 -4.23 7.83 -10.24
CA GLU A 195 -4.31 8.06 -8.80
C GLU A 195 -4.48 6.75 -8.03
N HIS A 196 -5.28 5.82 -8.57
CA HIS A 196 -5.42 4.49 -7.98
C HIS A 196 -4.10 3.71 -8.00
N LEU A 197 -3.38 3.69 -9.13
CA LEU A 197 -2.05 3.07 -9.23
C LEU A 197 -1.05 3.67 -8.22
N LYS A 198 -1.09 4.99 -8.00
CA LYS A 198 -0.28 5.65 -6.96
C LYS A 198 -0.66 5.20 -5.55
N GLY A 199 -1.95 5.07 -5.27
CA GLY A 199 -2.48 4.61 -3.98
C GLY A 199 -2.13 3.14 -3.64
N MET A 200 -1.70 2.35 -4.62
CA MET A 200 -1.22 0.97 -4.40
C MET A 200 0.23 0.89 -3.91
N ALA A 201 0.95 2.01 -3.79
CA ALA A 201 2.32 2.01 -3.29
C ALA A 201 2.39 1.46 -1.84
N MET A 202 3.48 0.76 -1.53
CA MET A 202 3.74 0.32 -0.15
C MET A 202 3.88 1.54 0.77
N THR A 203 3.23 1.48 1.93
CA THR A 203 3.38 2.53 2.95
C THR A 203 4.71 2.37 3.69
N SER A 204 5.20 3.46 4.29
CA SER A 204 6.42 3.42 5.12
C SER A 204 6.29 2.47 6.32
N GLY A 205 5.09 2.35 6.88
CA GLY A 205 4.76 1.39 7.94
C GLY A 205 4.89 -0.05 7.46
N ALA A 206 4.26 -0.37 6.33
CA ALA A 206 4.34 -1.72 5.74
C ALA A 206 5.78 -2.10 5.36
N MET A 207 6.58 -1.17 4.81
CA MET A 207 8.00 -1.41 4.53
C MET A 207 8.80 -1.72 5.80
N ARG A 208 8.50 -1.02 6.90
CA ARG A 208 9.17 -1.26 8.19
C ARG A 208 8.79 -2.63 8.77
N GLU A 209 7.50 -2.95 8.78
CA GLU A 209 7.02 -4.27 9.22
C GLU A 209 7.62 -5.40 8.39
N LEU A 210 7.67 -5.24 7.07
CA LEU A 210 8.27 -6.20 6.15
C LEU A 210 9.76 -6.41 6.45
N LYS A 211 10.50 -5.32 6.72
CA LYS A 211 11.92 -5.41 7.12
C LYS A 211 12.10 -6.26 8.38
N PHE A 212 11.32 -5.99 9.42
CA PHE A 212 11.41 -6.73 10.67
C PHE A 212 10.99 -8.18 10.53
N LEU A 213 9.98 -8.46 9.71
CA LEU A 213 9.58 -9.83 9.38
C LEU A 213 10.70 -10.59 8.65
N LEU A 214 11.35 -9.96 7.66
CA LEU A 214 12.49 -10.55 6.96
C LEU A 214 13.65 -10.85 7.92
N SER A 215 13.97 -9.91 8.82
CA SER A 215 14.97 -10.14 9.88
C SER A 215 14.61 -11.35 10.76
N ALA A 216 13.35 -11.44 11.20
CA ALA A 216 12.86 -12.51 12.05
C ALA A 216 12.93 -13.89 11.34
N LEU A 217 12.47 -13.97 10.09
CA LEU A 217 12.54 -15.20 9.29
C LEU A 217 13.98 -15.67 9.10
N LEU A 218 14.91 -14.77 8.79
CA LEU A 218 16.33 -15.10 8.66
C LEU A 218 16.94 -15.58 9.97
N LEU A 219 16.62 -14.92 11.08
CA LEU A 219 17.08 -15.32 12.42
C LEU A 219 16.57 -16.72 12.80
N LEU A 220 15.38 -17.08 12.34
CA LEU A 220 14.74 -18.38 12.57
C LEU A 220 15.13 -19.47 11.54
N GLY A 221 16.02 -19.15 10.60
CA GLY A 221 16.48 -20.07 9.55
C GLY A 221 15.45 -20.34 8.44
N MET A 222 14.41 -19.51 8.32
CA MET A 222 13.37 -19.61 7.28
C MET A 222 13.78 -18.87 6.00
N GLU A 223 14.93 -19.24 5.45
CA GLU A 223 15.58 -18.53 4.35
C GLU A 223 14.76 -18.54 3.05
N GLU A 224 14.22 -19.70 2.66
CA GLU A 224 13.42 -19.84 1.44
C GLU A 224 12.17 -18.95 1.50
N THR A 225 11.51 -18.91 2.65
CA THR A 225 10.33 -18.06 2.88
C THR A 225 10.71 -16.58 2.84
N ALA A 226 11.81 -16.19 3.49
CA ALA A 226 12.31 -14.81 3.48
C ALA A 226 12.70 -14.37 2.06
N TRP A 227 13.39 -15.23 1.31
CA TRP A 227 13.78 -14.98 -0.07
C TRP A 227 12.56 -14.79 -0.97
N LYS A 228 11.58 -15.70 -0.91
CA LYS A 228 10.35 -15.61 -1.70
C LYS A 228 9.61 -14.31 -1.39
N LEU A 229 9.47 -13.97 -0.11
CA LEU A 229 8.80 -12.75 0.35
C LEU A 229 9.52 -11.48 -0.14
N GLN A 230 10.86 -11.41 0.00
CA GLN A 230 11.62 -10.27 -0.50
C GLN A 230 11.49 -10.14 -2.02
N HIS A 231 11.63 -11.25 -2.76
CA HIS A 231 11.56 -11.24 -4.21
C HIS A 231 10.22 -10.74 -4.75
N ILE A 232 9.10 -11.23 -4.18
CA ILE A 232 7.77 -10.80 -4.62
C ILE A 232 7.48 -9.35 -4.19
N GLY A 233 7.90 -8.94 -3.00
CA GLY A 233 7.77 -7.56 -2.53
C GLY A 233 8.55 -6.56 -3.40
N GLU A 234 9.77 -6.91 -3.79
CA GLU A 234 10.59 -6.12 -4.72
C GLU A 234 9.92 -6.01 -6.09
N THR A 235 9.43 -7.14 -6.60
CA THR A 235 8.73 -7.19 -7.89
C THR A 235 7.46 -6.34 -7.87
N PHE A 236 6.69 -6.39 -6.78
CA PHE A 236 5.53 -5.56 -6.57
C PHE A 236 5.87 -4.07 -6.55
N GLN A 237 6.83 -3.66 -5.72
CA GLN A 237 7.26 -2.26 -5.61
C GLN A 237 7.74 -1.71 -6.98
N LEU A 238 8.61 -2.45 -7.65
CA LEU A 238 9.15 -2.05 -8.96
C LEU A 238 8.06 -1.94 -10.02
N SER A 239 7.13 -2.90 -10.05
CA SER A 239 6.01 -2.90 -11.00
C SER A 239 5.06 -1.73 -10.75
N GLN A 240 4.78 -1.41 -9.50
CA GLN A 240 3.94 -0.28 -9.13
C GLN A 240 4.58 1.05 -9.57
N ILE A 241 5.86 1.26 -9.26
CA ILE A 241 6.60 2.48 -9.64
C ILE A 241 6.71 2.60 -11.16
N ALA A 242 7.03 1.50 -11.84
CA ALA A 242 7.12 1.47 -13.30
C ALA A 242 5.78 1.79 -13.96
N ALA A 243 4.67 1.22 -13.47
CA ALA A 243 3.33 1.49 -13.98
C ALA A 243 2.93 2.95 -13.80
N VAL A 244 3.21 3.54 -12.63
CA VAL A 244 2.92 4.96 -12.37
C VAL A 244 3.77 5.89 -13.25
N LYS A 245 5.08 5.63 -13.38
CA LYS A 245 5.96 6.42 -14.27
C LYS A 245 5.49 6.35 -15.72
N LEU A 246 5.24 5.14 -16.22
CA LEU A 246 4.72 4.91 -17.55
C LEU A 246 3.43 5.68 -17.79
N ALA A 247 2.48 5.62 -16.86
CA ALA A 247 1.20 6.30 -17.02
C ALA A 247 1.35 7.84 -16.98
N ASN A 248 2.26 8.39 -16.17
CA ASN A 248 2.54 9.84 -16.16
C ASN A 248 3.23 10.29 -17.46
N ASP A 249 4.23 9.55 -17.94
CA ASP A 249 4.96 9.87 -19.17
C ASP A 249 4.07 9.75 -20.40
N ALA A 250 3.22 8.72 -20.41
CA ALA A 250 2.18 8.56 -21.40
C ALA A 250 1.26 9.78 -21.37
N MET A 251 0.79 10.24 -20.21
CA MET A 251 -0.06 11.44 -20.10
C MET A 251 0.51 12.66 -20.78
N SER A 252 1.82 12.94 -20.61
CA SER A 252 2.47 14.10 -21.20
C SER A 252 2.61 14.07 -22.72
N THR A 253 2.35 12.93 -23.39
CA THR A 253 2.64 12.75 -24.82
C THR A 253 1.38 12.40 -25.61
N GLU A 254 1.05 13.13 -26.68
CA GLU A 254 -0.10 12.83 -27.55
C GLU A 254 0.17 11.81 -28.66
N ILE A 255 1.39 11.27 -28.70
CA ILE A 255 1.85 10.32 -29.73
C ILE A 255 1.44 8.90 -29.33
N ILE A 256 0.79 8.19 -30.24
CA ILE A 256 0.49 6.76 -30.12
C ILE A 256 1.73 6.00 -30.60
N ASP A 257 2.46 5.40 -29.67
CA ASP A 257 3.54 4.46 -30.01
C ASP A 257 3.49 3.25 -29.06
N ASP A 258 2.95 2.15 -29.56
CA ASP A 258 2.79 0.89 -28.81
C ASP A 258 4.15 0.27 -28.41
N SER A 259 5.26 0.68 -29.03
CA SER A 259 6.60 0.17 -28.72
C SER A 259 7.32 0.94 -27.59
N THR A 260 6.91 2.18 -27.29
CA THR A 260 7.51 3.00 -26.21
C THR A 260 6.91 2.76 -24.83
N TYR A 261 5.66 2.28 -24.75
CA TYR A 261 4.95 2.05 -23.48
C TYR A 261 4.92 0.58 -23.03
N ALA A 262 5.99 -0.17 -23.29
CA ALA A 262 6.16 -1.51 -22.72
C ALA A 262 6.55 -1.40 -21.23
N LEU A 263 5.77 -2.03 -20.34
CA LEU A 263 6.05 -2.07 -18.90
C LEU A 263 7.46 -2.59 -18.59
N ASP A 264 7.94 -3.57 -19.35
CA ASP A 264 9.29 -4.14 -19.23
C ASP A 264 10.41 -3.13 -19.38
N ARG A 265 10.23 -2.11 -20.23
CA ARG A 265 11.23 -1.05 -20.42
C ARG A 265 11.28 -0.14 -19.20
N TYR A 266 10.13 0.19 -18.63
CA TYR A 266 10.05 0.98 -17.40
C TYR A 266 10.56 0.20 -16.20
N LEU A 267 10.29 -1.10 -16.11
CA LEU A 267 10.88 -1.98 -15.09
C LEU A 267 12.41 -1.95 -15.13
N LYS A 268 13.02 -2.02 -16.32
CA LYS A 268 14.49 -1.90 -16.46
C LYS A 268 15.03 -0.54 -16.02
N LYS A 269 14.35 0.56 -16.40
CA LYS A 269 14.73 1.92 -15.99
C LYS A 269 14.62 2.09 -14.48
N VAL A 270 13.48 1.71 -13.90
CA VAL A 270 13.23 1.82 -12.46
C VAL A 270 14.20 0.97 -11.66
N LYS A 271 14.53 -0.25 -12.11
CA LYS A 271 15.57 -1.06 -11.47
C LYS A 271 16.92 -0.35 -11.39
N HIS A 272 17.30 0.38 -12.44
CA HIS A 272 18.56 1.13 -12.45
C HIS A 272 18.50 2.38 -11.55
N GLU A 273 17.37 3.09 -11.54
CA GLU A 273 17.17 4.30 -10.72
C GLU A 273 16.96 4.00 -9.23
N GLU A 274 16.32 2.87 -8.88
CA GLU A 274 16.16 2.45 -7.48
C GLU A 274 17.46 1.92 -6.86
N TYR A 275 18.39 1.43 -7.67
CA TYR A 275 19.72 1.07 -7.19
C TYR A 275 20.46 2.29 -6.60
N ASP A 276 20.16 3.48 -7.13
CA ASP A 276 20.75 4.75 -6.70
C ASP A 276 19.96 5.42 -5.55
N SER A 277 18.69 5.04 -5.32
CA SER A 277 17.83 5.62 -4.28
C SER A 277 17.87 4.81 -2.97
N SER A 278 18.58 5.35 -1.96
CA SER A 278 18.83 4.69 -0.67
C SER A 278 17.58 4.44 0.18
N GLU A 279 16.50 5.19 0.00
CA GLU A 279 15.28 5.06 0.82
C GLU A 279 14.30 4.03 0.28
N ALA A 280 14.17 3.90 -1.05
CA ALA A 280 13.23 2.97 -1.68
C ALA A 280 13.59 1.49 -1.41
N SER A 281 14.88 1.22 -1.18
CA SER A 281 15.42 -0.12 -0.93
C SER A 281 15.71 -0.41 0.55
N SER A 282 15.33 0.49 1.48
CA SER A 282 15.78 0.42 2.89
C SER A 282 15.22 -0.76 3.68
N TRP A 283 14.17 -1.41 3.17
CA TRP A 283 13.53 -2.56 3.80
C TRP A 283 14.13 -3.90 3.37
N ARG A 284 14.92 -3.94 2.28
CA ARG A 284 15.51 -5.16 1.74
C ARG A 284 16.62 -5.69 2.65
N SER A 285 16.68 -7.01 2.83
CA SER A 285 17.79 -7.65 3.50
C SER A 285 18.97 -7.83 2.55
N LYS A 286 20.09 -7.18 2.86
CA LYS A 286 21.35 -7.31 2.08
C LYS A 286 21.92 -8.73 2.08
N ILE A 287 21.52 -9.54 3.06
CA ILE A 287 22.00 -10.91 3.27
C ILE A 287 21.45 -11.83 2.17
N LEU A 288 20.24 -11.56 1.67
CA LEU A 288 19.58 -12.38 0.64
C LEU A 288 20.15 -12.17 -0.79
N PHE A 289 21.13 -11.28 -0.97
CA PHE A 289 21.78 -11.02 -2.27
C PHE A 289 23.03 -11.89 -2.53
N SER A 290 23.56 -12.59 -1.52
CA SER A 290 24.78 -13.40 -1.68
C SER A 290 24.74 -14.69 -0.84
N PRO A 291 24.87 -15.88 -1.46
CA PRO A 291 24.85 -17.16 -0.76
C PRO A 291 25.96 -17.32 0.31
N GLY A 292 27.10 -16.61 0.20
CA GLY A 292 28.27 -16.82 1.06
C GLY A 292 28.31 -16.01 2.36
N HIS A 293 27.43 -15.02 2.53
CA HIS A 293 27.37 -14.19 3.76
C HIS A 293 26.43 -14.76 4.83
N LEU A 294 25.59 -15.74 4.48
CA LEU A 294 24.58 -16.34 5.35
C LEU A 294 25.19 -17.28 6.39
N GLU A 295 26.07 -18.19 5.96
CA GLU A 295 26.74 -19.13 6.87
C GLU A 295 27.62 -18.42 7.91
N THR A 296 28.30 -17.34 7.49
CA THR A 296 29.15 -16.54 8.38
C THR A 296 28.33 -15.66 9.33
N TRP A 297 27.15 -15.20 8.94
CA TRP A 297 26.26 -14.42 9.79
C TRP A 297 25.52 -15.29 10.80
N LEU A 298 24.94 -16.42 10.38
CA LEU A 298 24.29 -17.40 11.26
C LEU A 298 25.28 -17.99 12.27
N ALA A 299 26.49 -18.36 11.83
CA ALA A 299 27.53 -18.85 12.74
C ALA A 299 27.97 -17.78 13.76
N ARG A 300 28.09 -16.50 13.35
CA ARG A 300 28.41 -15.40 14.26
C ARG A 300 27.28 -15.12 15.23
N TYR A 301 26.02 -15.16 14.79
CA TYR A 301 24.85 -14.86 15.62
C TYR A 301 24.57 -15.97 16.64
N GLN A 302 24.67 -17.25 16.23
CA GLN A 302 24.62 -18.40 17.14
C GLN A 302 25.79 -18.39 18.13
N CYS A 303 26.99 -18.00 17.69
CA CYS A 303 28.14 -17.89 18.59
C CYS A 303 27.98 -16.74 19.61
N LEU A 304 27.40 -15.60 19.21
CA LEU A 304 27.02 -14.50 20.10
C LEU A 304 25.93 -14.90 21.10
N GLN A 305 24.94 -15.70 20.68
CA GLN A 305 23.91 -16.24 21.57
C GLN A 305 24.50 -17.23 22.60
N CYS A 306 25.39 -18.13 22.18
CA CYS A 306 26.11 -19.05 23.08
C CYS A 306 27.06 -18.31 24.04
N SER A 307 27.71 -17.23 23.58
CA SER A 307 28.63 -16.44 24.41
C SER A 307 27.88 -15.60 25.45
N ASN A 308 26.73 -15.02 25.10
CA ASN A 308 25.84 -14.36 26.06
C ASN A 308 25.22 -15.36 27.05
N GLN A 309 24.89 -16.58 26.62
CA GLN A 309 24.47 -17.66 27.52
C GLN A 309 25.55 -18.02 28.56
N ALA A 310 26.83 -18.06 28.17
CA ALA A 310 27.93 -18.32 29.09
C ALA A 310 28.19 -17.15 30.05
N ALA A 311 28.08 -15.91 29.57
CA ALA A 311 28.32 -14.70 30.38
C ALA A 311 27.24 -14.51 31.47
N GLU A 312 25.96 -14.74 31.17
CA GLU A 312 24.87 -14.59 32.16
C GLU A 312 24.86 -15.69 33.23
N VAL A 313 25.26 -16.92 32.89
CA VAL A 313 25.42 -18.00 33.88
C VAL A 313 26.54 -17.65 34.86
N CYS A 314 27.63 -17.05 34.38
CA CYS A 314 28.75 -16.61 35.22
C CYS A 314 28.35 -15.45 36.16
N VAL A 315 27.53 -14.49 35.68
CA VAL A 315 27.01 -13.39 36.51
C VAL A 315 26.02 -13.90 37.56
N ARG A 316 25.11 -14.82 37.22
CA ARG A 316 24.17 -15.41 38.21
C ARG A 316 24.85 -16.29 39.26
N SER A 317 26.01 -16.87 38.95
CA SER A 317 26.79 -17.70 39.88
C SER A 317 27.56 -16.87 40.92
N ASN A 318 27.77 -15.58 40.68
CA ASN A 318 28.44 -14.65 41.60
C ASN A 318 27.46 -13.89 42.52
N TRP A 319 26.17 -14.19 42.45
CA TRP A 319 25.09 -13.60 43.28
C TRP A 319 24.27 -14.66 44.05
N MET A 320 24.80 -15.88 44.21
CA MET A 320 24.35 -16.86 45.21
C MET A 320 25.42 -17.01 46.28
#